data_AF-A0A9P9EKX3-F1
#
_entry.id   AF-A0A9P9EKX3-F1
#
_cell.length_a   1.000
_cell.length_b   1.000
_cell.length_c   1.000
_cell.angle_alpha   90.00
_cell.angle_beta   90.00
_cell.angle_gamma   90.00
#
_symmetry.space_group_name_H-M   'P 1'
#
loop_
_entity.id
_entity.type
_entity.pdbx_description
1 polymer ?
#
loop_
_entity_poly.entity_id
_entity_poly.type
_entity_poly.pdbx_seq_one_letter_code
_entity_poly.pdbx_strand_id
1 'polypeptide(L)'
;MVRIPRRTHSVSGPPAVQFMLKDVACCCNMVKIHQFHNSMMALRRNPQRRCQAARNSIRESLSEPSESGLTPRHIHRQPVSPSPTDCTPENPFPFFNLPREVRDHVYSYLVVHRGKRTPIIEAKPIIRGQKKRATAQRTRQRLNFRRSQNGRRPITPREPVAEPTVHLNVLRVSRSMNYEASDYLYKNNWFAISIDNFPITNLETPYGWNFQQIKKLQVELQLKDAQRMNSYVDWRTFFAAFSSLRFLRIVPTFHSRYFEWAEAELRDWNSAHFIFRAFFRELLASIPDSVQYKLGPSLDPSDDMQLEGKTPVSTHLLQDMYIELGSSGIEGHYLEARQLAASRVVDIGGVAYQQCEKSCAFAL
;
A
#
# COMPACT_ATOMS: atom_id res chain seq x y z
N MET A 1 -36.77 5.50 -52.01
CA MET A 1 -36.44 6.23 -50.77
C MET A 1 -37.09 5.52 -49.60
N VAL A 2 -36.31 4.79 -48.80
CA VAL A 2 -36.82 3.94 -47.70
C VAL A 2 -36.66 4.71 -46.38
N ARG A 3 -37.76 4.95 -45.66
CA ARG A 3 -37.75 5.58 -44.33
C ARG A 3 -37.53 4.51 -43.25
N ILE A 4 -36.46 4.67 -42.48
CA ILE A 4 -36.14 3.84 -41.31
C ILE A 4 -36.88 4.43 -40.09
N PRO A 5 -37.66 3.64 -39.34
CA PRO A 5 -38.34 4.13 -38.13
C PRO A 5 -37.36 4.22 -36.96
N ARG A 6 -37.37 5.36 -36.25
CA ARG A 6 -36.63 5.56 -34.99
C ARG A 6 -37.42 4.98 -33.82
N ARG A 7 -36.85 3.99 -33.14
CA ARG A 7 -37.34 3.45 -31.86
C ARG A 7 -37.14 4.49 -30.75
N THR A 8 -38.22 5.03 -30.19
CA THR A 8 -38.21 5.78 -28.94
C THR A 8 -38.60 4.86 -27.80
N HIS A 9 -37.63 4.41 -26.99
CA HIS A 9 -37.92 3.79 -25.70
C HIS A 9 -37.89 4.86 -24.61
N SER A 10 -39.08 5.36 -24.27
CA SER A 10 -39.34 6.11 -23.05
C SER A 10 -40.18 5.21 -22.13
N VAL A 11 -39.52 4.61 -21.13
CA VAL A 11 -40.21 3.98 -20.00
C VAL A 11 -39.57 4.55 -18.73
N SER A 12 -40.13 5.64 -18.25
CA SER A 12 -39.88 6.20 -16.92
C SER A 12 -41.00 5.74 -16.00
N GLY A 13 -40.76 4.66 -15.26
CA GLY A 13 -41.53 4.35 -14.06
C GLY A 13 -40.94 5.08 -12.84
N PRO A 14 -41.74 5.50 -11.86
CA PRO A 14 -41.25 6.15 -10.65
C PRO A 14 -40.50 5.13 -9.76
N PRO A 15 -39.38 5.49 -9.12
CA PRO A 15 -38.72 4.60 -8.18
C PRO A 15 -39.57 4.46 -6.90
N ALA A 16 -39.97 3.23 -6.59
CA ALA A 16 -40.62 2.87 -5.34
C ALA A 16 -39.70 3.15 -4.15
N VAL A 17 -40.23 3.91 -3.18
CA VAL A 17 -39.60 4.24 -1.90
C VAL A 17 -39.80 3.05 -0.96
N GLN A 18 -38.94 2.05 -1.01
CA GLN A 18 -38.85 1.00 0.01
C GLN A 18 -37.49 0.33 -0.12
N PHE A 19 -36.46 0.82 0.59
CA PHE A 19 -35.27 0.06 1.04
C PHE A 19 -34.31 1.06 1.73
N MET A 20 -34.52 1.34 3.01
CA MET A 20 -33.65 2.23 3.81
C MET A 20 -33.21 1.64 5.16
N LEU A 21 -33.42 0.35 5.44
CA LEU A 21 -33.06 -0.25 6.74
C LEU A 21 -32.62 -1.73 6.64
N LYS A 22 -31.58 -2.04 5.85
CA LYS A 22 -30.95 -3.38 5.86
C LYS A 22 -29.44 -3.44 6.11
N ASP A 23 -28.78 -2.32 6.41
CA ASP A 23 -27.31 -2.26 6.53
C ASP A 23 -26.75 -2.18 7.96
N VAL A 24 -27.47 -2.61 8.99
CA VAL A 24 -26.96 -2.63 10.38
C VAL A 24 -26.75 -4.05 10.94
N ALA A 25 -26.45 -5.03 10.07
CA ALA A 25 -26.10 -6.38 10.54
C ALA A 25 -25.10 -7.10 9.62
N CYS A 26 -23.91 -6.54 9.37
CA CYS A 26 -22.75 -7.33 8.92
C CYS A 26 -21.86 -7.62 10.13
N CYS A 27 -21.81 -8.89 10.54
CA CYS A 27 -20.93 -9.42 11.61
C CYS A 27 -19.44 -9.14 11.35
N CYS A 28 -19.13 -8.79 10.12
CA CYS A 28 -17.84 -8.52 9.48
C CYS A 28 -17.10 -7.31 10.08
N ASN A 29 -17.77 -6.46 10.85
CA ASN A 29 -17.21 -5.19 11.36
C ASN A 29 -17.15 -5.10 12.89
N MET A 30 -17.56 -6.14 13.61
CA MET A 30 -17.55 -6.16 15.08
C MET A 30 -16.14 -5.96 15.65
N VAL A 31 -15.11 -6.53 15.01
CA VAL A 31 -13.71 -6.36 15.43
C VAL A 31 -13.24 -4.92 15.27
N LYS A 32 -13.61 -4.23 14.19
CA LYS A 32 -13.23 -2.82 13.97
C LYS A 32 -14.01 -1.89 14.91
N ILE A 33 -15.29 -2.17 15.15
CA ILE A 33 -16.09 -1.45 16.16
C ILE A 33 -15.49 -1.65 17.54
N HIS A 34 -15.05 -2.86 17.88
CA HIS A 34 -14.44 -3.15 19.17
C HIS A 34 -13.04 -2.52 19.31
N GLN A 35 -12.21 -2.54 18.26
CA GLN A 35 -10.92 -1.83 18.25
C GLN A 35 -11.11 -0.31 18.35
N PHE A 36 -12.08 0.25 17.64
CA PHE A 36 -12.42 1.68 17.72
C PHE A 36 -12.93 2.03 19.12
N HIS A 37 -13.83 1.22 19.69
CA HIS A 37 -14.33 1.39 21.04
C HIS A 37 -13.21 1.28 22.08
N ASN A 38 -12.29 0.31 21.96
CA ASN A 38 -11.15 0.16 22.85
C ASN A 38 -10.17 1.32 22.73
N SER A 39 -9.95 1.85 21.52
CA SER A 39 -9.15 3.06 21.29
C SER A 39 -9.81 4.29 21.92
N MET A 40 -11.13 4.45 21.78
CA MET A 40 -11.90 5.52 22.41
C MET A 40 -11.94 5.38 23.94
N MET A 41 -12.02 4.16 24.48
CA MET A 41 -11.98 3.91 25.93
C MET A 41 -10.57 4.12 26.51
N ALA A 42 -9.52 3.84 25.74
CA ALA A 42 -8.14 4.20 26.09
C ALA A 42 -7.97 5.73 26.16
N LEU A 43 -8.62 6.48 25.27
CA LEU A 43 -8.65 7.95 25.27
C LEU A 43 -9.58 8.54 26.36
N ARG A 44 -10.63 7.83 26.77
CA ARG A 44 -11.52 8.21 27.88
C ARG A 44 -10.92 8.02 29.26
N ARG A 45 -9.74 7.39 29.38
CA ARG A 45 -8.92 7.50 30.59
C ARG A 45 -8.43 8.93 30.71
N ASN A 46 -9.31 9.78 31.26
CA ASN A 46 -9.11 11.20 31.43
C ASN A 46 -7.76 11.43 32.15
N PRO A 47 -6.73 11.95 31.46
CA PRO A 47 -5.42 12.18 32.05
C PRO A 47 -5.50 13.07 33.29
N GLN A 48 -6.52 13.93 33.36
CA GLN A 48 -6.74 14.86 34.47
C GLN A 48 -7.07 14.16 35.80
N ARG A 49 -7.67 12.96 35.80
CA ARG A 49 -7.98 12.24 37.05
C ARG A 49 -6.74 11.62 37.72
N ARG A 50 -5.69 11.26 36.97
CA ARG A 50 -4.42 10.81 37.57
C ARG A 50 -3.60 11.96 38.15
N CYS A 51 -3.65 13.14 37.54
CA CYS A 51 -2.94 14.32 38.05
C CYS A 51 -3.57 14.91 39.33
N GLN A 52 -4.89 14.81 39.52
CA GLN A 52 -5.54 15.24 40.77
C GLN A 52 -5.28 14.28 41.95
N ALA A 53 -5.24 12.96 41.71
CA ALA A 53 -4.88 12.00 42.75
C ALA A 53 -3.44 12.19 43.25
N ALA A 54 -2.50 12.52 42.36
CA ALA A 54 -1.12 12.85 42.72
C ALA A 54 -1.00 14.20 43.46
N ARG A 55 -1.79 15.22 43.10
CA ARG A 55 -1.81 16.52 43.80
C ARG A 55 -2.37 16.43 45.21
N ASN A 56 -3.35 15.57 45.46
CA ASN A 56 -3.93 15.42 46.79
C ASN A 56 -3.01 14.63 47.74
N SER A 57 -2.25 13.66 47.21
CA SER A 57 -1.25 12.90 48.01
C SER A 57 -0.05 13.76 48.46
N ILE A 58 0.29 14.85 47.76
CA ILE A 58 1.41 15.72 48.12
C ILE A 58 1.01 16.77 49.18
N ARG A 59 -0.31 16.98 49.38
CA ARG A 59 -0.80 18.01 50.30
C ARG A 59 -0.98 17.53 51.75
N GLU A 60 -0.92 16.22 51.99
CA GLU A 60 -1.02 15.62 53.34
C GLU A 60 0.33 15.39 54.05
N SER A 61 1.48 15.65 53.39
CA SER A 61 2.81 15.37 53.96
C SER A 61 3.62 16.61 54.39
N LEU A 62 3.00 17.79 54.49
CA LEU A 62 3.68 19.03 54.89
C LEU A 62 3.02 19.65 56.13
N SER A 63 3.20 19.00 57.28
CA SER A 63 2.95 19.60 58.58
C SER A 63 3.88 19.02 59.64
N GLU A 64 5.16 19.38 59.61
CA GLU A 64 6.02 19.44 60.80
C GLU A 64 7.14 20.49 60.57
N PRO A 65 7.33 21.45 61.48
CA PRO A 65 8.55 22.25 61.55
C PRO A 65 9.49 21.62 62.59
N SER A 66 10.74 21.37 62.20
CA SER A 66 11.83 21.23 63.17
C SER A 66 13.14 21.75 62.60
N GLU A 67 13.82 22.47 63.47
CA GLU A 67 14.94 23.36 63.23
C GLU A 67 16.27 22.63 62.98
N SER A 68 17.16 23.39 62.34
CA SER A 68 18.62 23.40 62.52
C SER A 68 19.44 22.25 61.93
N GLY A 69 20.45 22.63 61.13
CA GLY A 69 21.50 21.70 60.68
C GLY A 69 22.20 22.13 59.40
N LEU A 70 23.13 23.09 59.52
CA LEU A 70 24.04 23.53 58.47
C LEU A 70 24.87 22.35 57.91
N THR A 71 24.69 21.99 56.63
CA THR A 71 25.59 21.11 55.86
C THR A 71 25.62 21.48 54.37
N PRO A 72 26.69 21.09 53.64
CA PRO A 72 27.21 21.87 52.51
C PRO A 72 26.50 21.61 51.17
N ARG A 73 26.48 22.67 50.35
CA ARG A 73 25.85 22.80 49.04
C ARG A 73 26.31 21.74 48.03
N HIS A 74 25.57 20.64 47.92
CA HIS A 74 25.61 19.81 46.72
C HIS A 74 24.64 20.41 45.69
N ILE A 75 25.16 20.90 44.57
CA ILE A 75 24.36 21.42 43.45
C ILE A 75 23.64 20.24 42.81
N HIS A 76 22.49 19.85 43.36
CA HIS A 76 21.52 19.04 42.65
C HIS A 76 20.89 19.92 41.59
N ARG A 77 21.27 19.70 40.33
CA ARG A 77 20.46 20.10 39.18
C ARG A 77 19.08 19.48 39.36
N GLN A 78 18.15 20.27 39.87
CA GLN A 78 16.74 19.89 39.88
C GLN A 78 16.35 19.59 38.42
N PRO A 79 15.80 18.41 38.11
CA PRO A 79 15.21 18.18 36.81
C PRO A 79 14.07 19.20 36.69
N VAL A 80 14.23 20.17 35.80
CA VAL A 80 13.17 21.12 35.45
C VAL A 80 12.00 20.27 34.99
N SER A 81 11.01 20.10 35.86
CA SER A 81 9.78 19.41 35.52
C SER A 81 9.20 20.14 34.32
N PRO A 82 8.94 19.46 33.18
CA PRO A 82 8.34 20.10 32.04
C PRO A 82 7.00 20.68 32.50
N SER A 83 6.96 22.01 32.58
CA SER A 83 5.76 22.76 32.90
C SER A 83 4.68 22.32 31.90
N PRO A 84 3.53 21.81 32.36
CA PRO A 84 2.45 21.41 31.46
C PRO A 84 1.99 22.68 30.76
N THR A 85 2.33 22.79 29.47
CA THR A 85 1.81 23.85 28.61
C THR A 85 0.32 23.64 28.50
N ASP A 86 -0.43 24.45 29.24
CA ASP A 86 -1.89 24.53 29.09
C ASP A 86 -2.20 24.82 27.62
N CYS A 87 -2.87 23.88 26.97
CA CYS A 87 -3.34 24.03 25.60
C CYS A 87 -4.49 25.04 25.60
N THR A 88 -4.18 26.33 25.58
CA THR A 88 -5.14 27.37 25.26
C THR A 88 -5.38 27.38 23.75
N PRO A 89 -6.57 27.79 23.27
CA PRO A 89 -6.84 27.93 21.83
C PRO A 89 -5.88 28.88 21.10
N GLU A 90 -5.16 29.73 21.84
CA GLU A 90 -4.14 30.64 21.34
C GLU A 90 -2.77 29.97 21.12
N ASN A 91 -2.52 28.81 21.73
CA ASN A 91 -1.27 28.06 21.60
C ASN A 91 -1.54 26.68 20.99
N PRO A 92 -1.34 26.50 19.67
CA PRO A 92 -1.54 25.21 19.03
C PRO A 92 -0.60 24.15 19.64
N PHE A 93 -1.09 22.91 19.70
CA PHE A 93 -0.32 21.78 20.19
C PHE A 93 1.06 21.71 19.50
N PRO A 94 2.18 21.69 20.24
CA PRO A 94 3.51 21.76 19.65
C PRO A 94 3.94 20.39 19.09
N PHE A 95 3.33 20.01 17.96
CA PHE A 95 3.52 18.69 17.34
C PHE A 95 5.00 18.35 17.09
N PHE A 96 5.81 19.33 16.68
CA PHE A 96 7.25 19.13 16.44
C PHE A 96 8.11 19.02 17.72
N ASN A 97 7.54 19.29 18.89
CA ASN A 97 8.23 19.06 20.17
C ASN A 97 8.07 17.61 20.66
N LEU A 98 7.21 16.81 20.03
CA LEU A 98 7.09 15.39 20.34
C LEU A 98 8.33 14.62 19.89
N PRO A 99 8.70 13.49 20.53
CA PRO A 99 9.73 12.59 20.01
C PRO A 99 9.41 12.11 18.59
N ARG A 100 10.46 11.83 17.80
CA ARG A 100 10.30 11.44 16.39
C ARG A 100 9.46 10.17 16.25
N GLU A 101 9.59 9.23 17.17
CA GLU A 101 8.86 7.96 17.21
C GLU A 101 7.36 8.18 17.35
N VAL A 102 6.95 9.17 18.16
CA VAL A 102 5.54 9.54 18.33
C VAL A 102 5.01 10.19 17.06
N ARG A 103 5.80 11.07 16.43
CA ARG A 103 5.43 11.69 15.15
C ARG A 103 5.31 10.66 14.03
N ASP A 104 6.25 9.72 13.95
CA ASP A 104 6.23 8.58 13.03
C ASP A 104 5.00 7.70 13.24
N HIS A 105 4.62 7.47 14.50
CA HIS A 105 3.36 6.80 14.81
C HIS A 105 2.17 7.58 14.26
N VAL A 106 2.13 8.91 14.36
CA VAL A 106 1.08 9.74 13.75
C VAL A 106 1.14 9.67 12.21
N TYR A 107 2.32 9.74 11.60
CA TYR A 107 2.50 9.62 10.15
C TYR A 107 2.07 8.26 9.63
N SER A 108 2.15 7.20 10.44
CA SER A 108 1.59 5.91 10.08
C SER A 108 0.09 5.97 9.79
N TYR A 109 -0.65 6.95 10.33
CA TYR A 109 -2.10 7.13 10.10
C TYR A 109 -2.41 7.86 8.79
N LEU A 110 -1.40 8.31 8.05
CA LEU A 110 -1.61 8.97 6.76
C LEU A 110 -2.12 8.01 5.68
N VAL A 111 -1.89 6.71 5.81
CA VAL A 111 -2.41 5.67 4.92
C VAL A 111 -3.66 5.07 5.56
N VAL A 112 -4.81 5.16 4.87
CA VAL A 112 -6.14 4.80 5.40
C VAL A 112 -6.39 3.29 5.36
N HIS A 113 -5.79 2.58 4.39
CA HIS A 113 -6.02 1.15 4.20
C HIS A 113 -5.11 0.31 5.10
N ARG A 114 -5.44 0.29 6.40
CA ARG A 114 -4.66 -0.38 7.47
C ARG A 114 -5.10 -1.82 7.77
N GLY A 115 -5.95 -2.41 6.94
CA GLY A 115 -6.49 -3.75 7.20
C GLY A 115 -5.49 -4.90 7.04
N LYS A 116 -4.23 -4.59 6.73
CA LYS A 116 -3.18 -5.51 6.30
C LYS A 116 -1.97 -5.35 7.21
N ARG A 117 -1.29 -6.45 7.53
CA ARG A 117 -0.05 -6.44 8.33
C ARG A 117 1.02 -5.59 7.63
N THR A 118 1.05 -5.67 6.31
CA THR A 118 1.89 -4.85 5.45
C THR A 118 1.06 -3.78 4.75
N PRO A 119 1.35 -2.48 4.95
CA PRO A 119 0.62 -1.43 4.27
C PRO A 119 1.07 -1.35 2.80
N ILE A 120 0.14 -1.64 1.89
CA ILE A 120 0.34 -1.60 0.43
C ILE A 120 -0.46 -0.43 -0.13
N ILE A 121 0.23 0.47 -0.84
CA ILE A 121 -0.38 1.62 -1.50
C ILE A 121 -0.50 1.30 -2.99
N GLU A 122 -1.73 1.04 -3.42
CA GLU A 122 -2.03 0.65 -4.80
C GLU A 122 -2.23 1.89 -5.69
N ALA A 123 -1.48 1.96 -6.79
CA ALA A 123 -1.53 3.08 -7.73
C ALA A 123 -2.90 3.22 -8.41
N LYS A 124 -3.44 2.11 -8.90
CA LYS A 124 -4.62 2.10 -9.79
C LYS A 124 -5.92 2.63 -9.16
N PRO A 125 -6.32 2.25 -7.92
CA PRO A 125 -7.50 2.85 -7.29
C PRO A 125 -7.35 4.36 -7.07
N ILE A 126 -6.14 4.84 -6.75
CA ILE A 126 -5.85 6.27 -6.60
C ILE A 126 -6.03 6.98 -7.95
N ILE A 127 -5.46 6.44 -9.02
CA ILE A 127 -5.57 6.99 -10.38
C ILE A 127 -7.03 6.98 -10.86
N ARG A 128 -7.77 5.89 -10.65
CA ARG A 128 -9.22 5.80 -10.95
C ARG A 128 -10.00 6.87 -10.19
N GLY A 129 -9.72 7.07 -8.91
CA GLY A 129 -10.32 8.12 -8.10
C GLY A 129 -9.98 9.53 -8.60
N GLN A 130 -8.74 9.78 -9.02
CA GLN A 130 -8.31 11.05 -9.63
C GLN A 130 -9.02 11.29 -10.97
N LYS A 131 -9.02 10.31 -11.88
CA LYS A 131 -9.72 10.36 -13.19
C LYS A 131 -11.23 10.61 -12.98
N LYS A 132 -11.88 9.93 -12.03
CA LYS A 132 -13.30 10.13 -11.68
C LYS A 132 -13.59 11.55 -11.20
N ARG A 133 -12.76 12.08 -10.28
CA ARG A 133 -12.90 13.47 -9.77
C ARG A 133 -12.70 14.51 -10.86
N ALA A 134 -11.66 14.35 -11.69
CA ALA A 134 -11.38 15.26 -12.80
C ALA A 134 -12.54 15.31 -13.81
N THR A 135 -13.09 14.14 -14.18
CA THR A 135 -14.25 14.06 -15.07
C THR A 135 -15.49 14.71 -14.43
N ALA A 136 -15.78 14.44 -13.16
CA ALA A 136 -16.90 15.05 -12.45
C ALA A 136 -16.78 16.59 -12.38
N GLN A 137 -15.57 17.10 -12.15
CA GLN A 137 -15.28 18.54 -12.16
C GLN A 137 -15.50 19.17 -13.54
N ARG A 138 -14.99 18.55 -14.62
CA ARG A 138 -15.18 19.03 -15.99
C ARG A 138 -16.66 19.05 -16.39
N THR A 139 -17.39 17.98 -16.09
CA THR A 139 -18.84 17.90 -16.35
C THR A 139 -19.57 19.00 -15.58
N ARG A 140 -19.22 19.23 -14.32
CA ARG A 140 -19.81 20.30 -13.51
C ARG A 140 -19.51 21.68 -14.07
N GLN A 141 -18.27 21.96 -14.48
CA GLN A 141 -17.91 23.24 -15.09
C GLN A 141 -18.72 23.51 -16.36
N ARG A 142 -18.87 22.50 -17.23
CA ARG A 142 -19.72 22.60 -18.44
C ARG A 142 -21.18 22.88 -18.10
N LEU A 143 -21.73 22.21 -17.09
CA LEU A 143 -23.10 22.45 -16.62
C LEU A 143 -23.26 23.83 -15.98
N ASN A 144 -22.28 24.26 -15.17
CA ASN A 144 -22.30 25.56 -14.53
C ASN A 144 -22.24 26.69 -15.55
N PHE A 145 -21.42 26.55 -16.59
CA PHE A 145 -21.36 27.49 -17.70
C PHE A 145 -22.71 27.60 -18.45
N ARG A 146 -23.36 26.47 -18.75
CA ARG A 146 -24.71 26.49 -19.35
C ARG A 146 -25.75 27.11 -18.42
N ARG A 147 -25.65 26.84 -17.11
CA ARG A 147 -26.57 27.41 -16.11
C ARG A 147 -26.38 28.92 -15.97
N SER A 148 -25.15 29.41 -15.97
CA SER A 148 -24.88 30.85 -15.90
C SER A 148 -25.42 31.58 -17.13
N GLN A 149 -25.28 31.00 -18.33
CA GLN A 149 -25.88 31.56 -19.55
C GLN A 149 -27.41 31.64 -19.46
N ASN A 150 -28.04 30.67 -18.79
CA ASN A 150 -29.49 30.63 -18.58
C ASN A 150 -29.96 31.39 -17.32
N GLY A 151 -29.11 32.23 -16.71
CA GLY A 151 -29.43 32.98 -15.49
C GLY A 151 -29.65 32.10 -14.23
N ARG A 152 -29.28 30.81 -14.28
CA ARG A 152 -29.43 29.86 -13.16
C ARG A 152 -28.17 29.81 -12.31
N ARG A 153 -28.35 29.60 -11.00
CA ARG A 153 -27.24 29.44 -10.06
C ARG A 153 -26.37 28.21 -10.40
N PRO A 154 -25.02 28.30 -10.25
CA PRO A 154 -24.11 27.17 -10.41
C PRO A 154 -24.40 26.03 -9.43
N ILE A 155 -24.09 24.80 -9.85
CA ILE A 155 -24.11 23.60 -9.00
C ILE A 155 -22.87 23.62 -8.12
N THR A 156 -23.08 23.67 -6.80
CA THR A 156 -22.04 23.43 -5.81
C THR A 156 -21.75 21.93 -5.66
N PRO A 157 -20.47 21.54 -5.55
CA PRO A 157 -20.14 20.17 -5.20
C PRO A 157 -20.78 19.78 -3.86
N ARG A 158 -21.58 18.72 -3.86
CA ARG A 158 -21.80 17.92 -2.67
C ARG A 158 -20.66 16.90 -2.68
N GLU A 159 -19.55 17.21 -2.00
CA GLU A 159 -18.43 16.27 -1.95
C GLU A 159 -18.88 15.00 -1.23
N PRO A 160 -18.94 13.84 -1.91
CA PRO A 160 -18.99 12.59 -1.16
C PRO A 160 -17.66 12.49 -0.39
N VAL A 161 -17.75 12.24 0.91
CA VAL A 161 -16.60 11.96 1.79
C VAL A 161 -16.05 10.58 1.40
N ALA A 162 -15.43 10.49 0.24
CA ALA A 162 -14.63 9.32 -0.10
C ALA A 162 -13.33 9.45 0.70
N GLU A 163 -13.13 8.58 1.68
CA GLU A 163 -11.90 8.55 2.45
C GLU A 163 -10.70 8.41 1.50
N PRO A 164 -9.75 9.35 1.53
CA PRO A 164 -8.61 9.28 0.63
C PRO A 164 -7.72 8.10 1.02
N THR A 165 -7.24 7.31 0.06
CA THR A 165 -6.31 6.20 0.33
C THR A 165 -5.07 6.66 1.10
N VAL A 166 -4.59 7.86 0.77
CA VAL A 166 -3.50 8.56 1.46
C VAL A 166 -3.88 10.01 1.69
N HIS A 167 -3.74 10.51 2.91
CA HIS A 167 -3.99 11.90 3.28
C HIS A 167 -2.84 12.84 2.85
N LEU A 168 -2.54 12.88 1.55
CA LEU A 168 -1.46 13.71 0.99
C LEU A 168 -1.64 15.21 1.24
N ASN A 169 -2.86 15.67 1.50
CA ASN A 169 -3.12 17.08 1.83
C ASN A 169 -2.53 17.45 3.20
N VAL A 170 -2.46 16.52 4.15
CA VAL A 170 -1.82 16.76 5.46
C VAL A 170 -0.33 17.03 5.28
N LEU A 171 0.29 16.35 4.30
CA LEU A 171 1.69 16.59 3.92
C LEU A 171 1.94 17.98 3.35
N ARG A 172 0.89 18.70 2.92
CA ARG A 172 1.04 20.03 2.28
C ARG A 172 0.97 21.18 3.28
N VAL A 173 0.71 20.91 4.56
CA VAL A 173 0.53 21.95 5.59
C VAL A 173 1.86 22.61 5.99
N SER A 174 2.95 21.84 6.05
CA SER A 174 4.29 22.34 6.43
C SER A 174 5.38 21.60 5.68
N ARG A 175 6.46 22.30 5.30
CA ARG A 175 7.65 21.68 4.65
C ARG A 175 8.33 20.65 5.55
N SER A 176 8.42 20.93 6.85
CA SER A 176 9.03 20.00 7.81
C SER A 176 8.17 18.74 7.97
N MET A 177 6.85 18.91 8.13
CA MET A 177 5.91 17.78 8.19
C MET A 177 5.97 16.95 6.90
N ASN A 178 6.02 17.62 5.74
CA ASN A 178 6.13 16.95 4.44
C ASN A 178 7.36 16.06 4.39
N TYR A 179 8.53 16.57 4.81
CA TYR A 179 9.78 15.85 4.77
C TYR A 179 9.75 14.60 5.67
N GLU A 180 9.36 14.75 6.94
CA GLU A 180 9.33 13.62 7.87
C GLU A 180 8.31 12.56 7.47
N ALA A 181 7.13 13.00 7.07
CA ALA A 181 6.05 12.09 6.73
C ALA A 181 6.25 11.42 5.37
N SER A 182 6.89 12.09 4.40
CA SER A 182 7.29 11.46 3.14
C SER A 182 8.36 10.41 3.39
N ASP A 183 9.38 10.71 4.20
CA ASP A 183 10.40 9.73 4.59
C ASP A 183 9.77 8.49 5.24
N TYR A 184 8.85 8.70 6.19
CA TYR A 184 8.10 7.60 6.81
C TYR A 184 7.26 6.82 5.78
N LEU A 185 6.58 7.51 4.86
CA LEU A 185 5.75 6.91 3.81
C LEU A 185 6.58 5.96 2.93
N TYR A 186 7.72 6.41 2.41
CA TYR A 186 8.53 5.62 1.49
C TYR A 186 9.32 4.50 2.17
N LYS A 187 9.68 4.68 3.45
CA LYS A 187 10.44 3.68 4.22
C LYS A 187 9.60 2.47 4.60
N ASN A 188 8.35 2.69 5.01
CA ASN A 188 7.56 1.65 5.67
C ASN A 188 6.56 0.94 4.75
N ASN A 189 6.11 1.60 3.68
CA ASN A 189 5.02 1.09 2.84
C ASN A 189 5.56 0.37 1.60
N TRP A 190 4.79 -0.62 1.14
CA TRP A 190 4.93 -1.15 -0.21
C TRP A 190 4.14 -0.30 -1.19
N PHE A 191 4.72 -0.07 -2.37
CA PHE A 191 4.06 0.62 -3.46
C PHE A 191 3.70 -0.42 -4.51
N ALA A 192 2.47 -0.41 -4.97
CA ALA A 192 2.00 -1.40 -5.92
C ALA A 192 1.53 -0.77 -7.22
N ILE A 193 2.05 -1.29 -8.33
CA ILE A 193 1.80 -0.82 -9.69
C ILE A 193 1.32 -1.99 -10.54
N SER A 194 0.22 -1.81 -11.25
CA SER A 194 -0.29 -2.80 -12.21
C SER A 194 0.06 -2.35 -13.62
N ILE A 195 0.69 -3.25 -14.38
CA ILE A 195 1.05 -3.05 -15.78
C ILE A 195 0.09 -3.90 -16.62
N ASP A 196 -0.84 -3.22 -17.29
CA ASP A 196 -1.86 -3.84 -18.13
C ASP A 196 -1.82 -3.39 -19.59
N ASN A 197 -0.95 -2.43 -19.95
CA ASN A 197 -0.82 -1.90 -21.29
C ASN A 197 0.61 -2.10 -21.80
N PHE A 198 0.71 -2.77 -22.95
CA PHE A 198 1.97 -3.05 -23.64
C PHE A 198 1.85 -2.53 -25.08
N PRO A 199 2.85 -1.80 -25.62
CA PRO A 199 4.10 -1.41 -24.97
C PRO A 199 3.89 -0.38 -23.84
N ILE A 200 4.76 -0.41 -22.83
CA ILE A 200 4.73 0.56 -21.73
C ILE A 200 5.46 1.82 -22.19
N THR A 201 4.73 2.81 -22.69
CA THR A 201 5.32 4.11 -23.02
C THR A 201 5.37 5.04 -21.81
N ASN A 202 4.45 4.87 -20.86
CA ASN A 202 4.36 5.66 -19.64
C ASN A 202 3.89 4.81 -18.47
N LEU A 203 4.51 5.01 -17.31
CA LEU A 203 4.12 4.40 -16.04
C LEU A 203 2.92 5.17 -15.46
N GLU A 204 1.73 4.58 -15.51
CA GLU A 204 0.56 5.16 -14.83
C GLU A 204 0.75 5.09 -13.31
N THR A 205 1.14 6.21 -12.70
CA THR A 205 1.36 6.32 -11.25
C THR A 205 0.65 7.54 -10.66
N PRO A 206 0.29 7.53 -9.37
CA PRO A 206 -0.32 8.68 -8.73
C PRO A 206 0.61 9.90 -8.75
N TYR A 207 0.04 11.06 -9.02
CA TYR A 207 0.78 12.33 -8.96
C TYR A 207 1.45 12.53 -7.59
N GLY A 208 2.75 12.86 -7.61
CA GLY A 208 3.55 13.13 -6.42
C GLY A 208 4.31 11.92 -5.87
N TRP A 209 4.20 10.73 -6.48
CA TRP A 209 5.10 9.63 -6.16
C TRP A 209 6.52 9.92 -6.64
N ASN A 210 7.49 9.73 -5.76
CA ASN A 210 8.90 9.85 -6.06
C ASN A 210 9.51 8.45 -6.17
N PHE A 211 9.71 7.96 -7.40
CA PHE A 211 10.21 6.61 -7.65
C PHE A 211 11.60 6.36 -7.06
N GLN A 212 12.44 7.40 -7.02
CA GLN A 212 13.78 7.31 -6.46
C GLN A 212 13.77 7.01 -4.95
N GLN A 213 12.66 7.23 -4.24
CA GLN A 213 12.54 6.95 -2.80
C GLN A 213 11.86 5.61 -2.51
N ILE A 214 11.23 4.97 -3.50
CA ILE A 214 10.52 3.69 -3.31
C ILE A 214 11.53 2.58 -3.04
N LYS A 215 11.50 2.04 -1.82
CA LYS A 215 12.37 0.92 -1.40
C LYS A 215 11.72 -0.45 -1.58
N LYS A 216 10.38 -0.49 -1.59
CA LYS A 216 9.56 -1.70 -1.64
C LYS A 216 8.51 -1.56 -2.74
N LEU A 217 8.66 -2.33 -3.82
CA LEU A 217 7.80 -2.25 -5.00
C LEU A 217 7.16 -3.60 -5.28
N GLN A 218 5.85 -3.61 -5.48
CA GLN A 218 5.12 -4.74 -6.03
C GLN A 218 4.63 -4.38 -7.44
N VAL A 219 4.96 -5.22 -8.41
CA VAL A 219 4.58 -5.05 -9.81
C VAL A 219 3.66 -6.19 -10.18
N GLU A 220 2.41 -5.87 -10.50
CA GLU A 220 1.48 -6.83 -11.12
C GLU A 220 1.63 -6.73 -12.64
N LEU A 221 1.93 -7.86 -13.28
CA LEU A 221 2.04 -7.97 -14.74
C LEU A 221 0.79 -8.65 -15.27
N GLN A 222 -0.06 -7.94 -16.02
CA GLN A 222 -1.28 -8.53 -16.58
C GLN A 222 -1.00 -9.09 -17.98
N LEU A 223 -0.70 -10.38 -18.02
CA LEU A 223 -0.38 -11.15 -19.22
C LEU A 223 -1.58 -11.22 -20.16
N LYS A 224 -1.30 -11.06 -21.44
CA LYS A 224 -2.24 -11.18 -22.57
C LYS A 224 -1.77 -12.32 -23.49
N ASP A 225 -2.43 -12.49 -24.63
CA ASP A 225 -1.96 -13.36 -25.71
C ASP A 225 -0.61 -12.89 -26.29
N ALA A 226 0.15 -13.83 -26.84
CA ALA A 226 1.49 -13.60 -27.38
C ALA A 226 1.54 -12.44 -28.37
N GLN A 227 0.53 -12.29 -29.25
CA GLN A 227 0.46 -11.18 -30.21
C GLN A 227 0.49 -9.81 -29.52
N ARG A 228 -0.18 -9.65 -28.38
CA ARG A 228 -0.22 -8.38 -27.63
C ARG A 228 0.97 -8.20 -26.70
N MET A 229 1.56 -9.31 -26.25
CA MET A 229 2.80 -9.31 -25.48
C MET A 229 4.03 -9.07 -26.37
N ASN A 230 3.91 -9.16 -27.70
CA ASN A 230 4.95 -8.86 -28.67
C ASN A 230 5.23 -7.35 -28.81
N SER A 231 5.41 -6.67 -27.69
CA SER A 231 5.77 -5.27 -27.68
C SER A 231 6.91 -5.06 -26.69
N TYR A 232 7.90 -4.32 -27.16
CA TYR A 232 9.13 -4.08 -26.42
C TYR A 232 8.83 -3.31 -25.12
N VAL A 233 9.44 -3.76 -24.03
CA VAL A 233 9.43 -3.08 -22.74
C VAL A 233 10.87 -2.91 -22.31
N ASP A 234 11.32 -1.67 -22.21
CA ASP A 234 12.65 -1.37 -21.68
C ASP A 234 12.66 -1.52 -20.15
N TRP A 235 12.85 -2.75 -19.69
CA TRP A 235 12.91 -3.07 -18.28
C TRP A 235 14.08 -2.41 -17.57
N ARG A 236 15.18 -2.13 -18.27
CA ARG A 236 16.34 -1.43 -17.71
C ARG A 236 15.96 0.01 -17.36
N THR A 237 15.33 0.72 -18.30
CA THR A 237 14.81 2.07 -18.05
C THR A 237 13.73 2.07 -16.96
N PHE A 238 12.87 1.05 -16.94
CA PHE A 238 11.88 0.87 -15.87
C PHE A 238 12.55 0.79 -14.48
N PHE A 239 13.51 -0.12 -14.29
CA PHE A 239 14.17 -0.29 -12.98
C PHE A 239 15.12 0.87 -12.64
N ALA A 240 15.72 1.54 -13.63
CA ALA A 240 16.53 2.73 -13.42
C ALA A 240 15.75 3.90 -12.78
N ALA A 241 14.43 3.95 -12.99
CA ALA A 241 13.58 4.94 -12.32
C ALA A 241 13.48 4.73 -10.80
N PHE A 242 13.74 3.53 -10.29
CA PHE A 242 13.62 3.15 -8.88
C PHE A 242 14.99 2.93 -8.23
N SER A 243 15.82 3.97 -8.19
CA SER A 243 17.22 3.89 -7.71
C SER A 243 17.39 3.43 -6.26
N SER A 244 16.38 3.61 -5.39
CA SER A 244 16.42 3.12 -4.00
C SER A 244 15.73 1.77 -3.79
N LEU A 245 15.32 1.09 -4.86
CA LEU A 245 14.61 -0.18 -4.75
C LEU A 245 15.49 -1.23 -4.06
N ARG A 246 14.92 -1.91 -3.05
CA ARG A 246 15.58 -2.99 -2.31
C ARG A 246 14.78 -4.27 -2.32
N PHE A 247 13.46 -4.14 -2.28
CA PHE A 247 12.54 -5.27 -2.27
C PHE A 247 11.58 -5.14 -3.44
N LEU A 248 11.56 -6.14 -4.31
CA LEU A 248 10.68 -6.24 -5.47
C LEU A 248 9.80 -7.48 -5.33
N ARG A 249 8.52 -7.34 -5.67
CA ARG A 249 7.64 -8.49 -5.87
C ARG A 249 7.02 -8.40 -7.23
N ILE A 250 7.17 -9.43 -8.05
CA ILE A 250 6.56 -9.52 -9.38
C ILE A 250 5.41 -10.50 -9.27
N VAL A 251 4.20 -10.07 -9.62
CA VAL A 251 2.99 -10.89 -9.58
C VAL A 251 2.44 -11.01 -11.00
N PRO A 252 2.79 -12.06 -11.75
CA PRO A 252 2.18 -12.32 -13.04
C PRO A 252 0.73 -12.77 -12.84
N THR A 253 -0.18 -12.11 -13.53
CA THR A 253 -1.62 -12.37 -13.52
C THR A 253 -2.15 -12.37 -14.94
N PHE A 254 -3.28 -13.01 -15.19
CA PHE A 254 -3.90 -12.96 -16.51
C PHE A 254 -4.86 -11.77 -16.62
N HIS A 255 -4.75 -11.03 -17.73
CA HIS A 255 -5.66 -9.94 -18.03
C HIS A 255 -7.09 -10.47 -18.21
N SER A 256 -8.07 -9.85 -17.56
CA SER A 256 -9.47 -10.33 -17.51
C SER A 256 -10.09 -10.60 -18.88
N ARG A 257 -9.85 -9.71 -19.85
CA ARG A 257 -10.35 -9.86 -21.22
C ARG A 257 -9.65 -10.96 -22.04
N TYR A 258 -8.38 -11.26 -21.75
CA TYR A 258 -7.56 -12.14 -22.60
C TYR A 258 -7.21 -13.46 -21.94
N PHE A 259 -7.83 -13.73 -20.79
CA PHE A 259 -7.55 -14.88 -19.94
C PHE A 259 -7.54 -16.20 -20.72
N GLU A 260 -8.58 -16.50 -21.50
CA GLU A 260 -8.73 -17.79 -22.17
C GLU A 260 -7.61 -18.06 -23.18
N TRP A 261 -7.17 -17.02 -23.91
CA TRP A 261 -6.06 -17.17 -24.86
C TRP A 261 -4.70 -17.23 -24.16
N ALA A 262 -4.46 -16.34 -23.21
CA ALA A 262 -3.20 -16.27 -22.50
C ALA A 262 -2.95 -17.53 -21.64
N GLU A 263 -3.99 -18.05 -20.97
CA GLU A 263 -3.91 -19.27 -20.17
C GLU A 263 -3.60 -20.49 -21.04
N ALA A 264 -4.25 -20.61 -22.22
CA ALA A 264 -3.98 -21.71 -23.15
C ALA A 264 -2.53 -21.71 -23.64
N GLU A 265 -1.97 -20.53 -23.94
CA GLU A 265 -0.58 -20.37 -24.40
C GLU A 265 0.45 -20.52 -23.26
N LEU A 266 0.07 -20.25 -22.01
CA LEU A 266 0.94 -20.33 -20.82
C LEU A 266 0.57 -21.52 -19.90
N ARG A 267 -0.05 -22.56 -20.44
CA ARG A 267 -0.45 -23.72 -19.63
C ARG A 267 0.74 -24.50 -19.08
N ASP A 268 1.77 -24.67 -19.91
CA ASP A 268 3.02 -25.34 -19.57
C ASP A 268 4.18 -24.49 -20.10
N TRP A 269 5.26 -24.40 -19.32
CA TRP A 269 6.39 -23.56 -19.66
C TRP A 269 7.13 -24.10 -20.87
N ASN A 270 7.20 -25.43 -21.03
CA ASN A 270 7.88 -26.09 -22.16
C ASN A 270 7.12 -25.95 -23.49
N SER A 271 5.82 -25.71 -23.45
CA SER A 271 5.02 -25.37 -24.63
C SER A 271 4.75 -23.87 -24.78
N ALA A 272 5.16 -23.04 -23.81
CA ALA A 272 4.87 -21.62 -23.82
C ALA A 272 5.42 -20.93 -25.07
N HIS A 273 4.62 -20.02 -25.64
CA HIS A 273 5.04 -19.25 -26.80
C HIS A 273 6.34 -18.49 -26.50
N PHE A 274 7.27 -18.45 -27.46
CA PHE A 274 8.62 -17.88 -27.26
C PHE A 274 8.60 -16.42 -26.80
N ILE A 275 7.54 -15.68 -27.15
CA ILE A 275 7.33 -14.28 -26.70
C ILE A 275 7.27 -14.18 -25.17
N PHE A 276 6.55 -15.08 -24.50
CA PHE A 276 6.50 -15.06 -23.03
C PHE A 276 7.87 -15.39 -22.43
N ARG A 277 8.56 -16.38 -23.01
CA ARG A 277 9.92 -16.72 -22.57
C ARG A 277 10.87 -15.54 -22.72
N ALA A 278 10.89 -14.90 -23.89
CA ALA A 278 11.70 -13.71 -24.15
C ALA A 278 11.34 -12.57 -23.18
N PHE A 279 10.04 -12.30 -22.99
CA PHE A 279 9.55 -11.27 -22.08
C PHE A 279 10.04 -11.48 -20.64
N PHE A 280 9.90 -12.69 -20.10
CA PHE A 280 10.33 -12.98 -18.73
C PHE A 280 11.85 -13.08 -18.60
N ARG A 281 12.56 -13.60 -19.61
CA ARG A 281 14.02 -13.55 -19.69
C ARG A 281 14.53 -12.12 -19.59
N GLU A 282 14.01 -11.23 -20.43
CA GLU A 282 14.41 -9.83 -20.46
C GLU A 282 14.06 -9.10 -19.16
N LEU A 283 12.86 -9.36 -18.61
CA LEU A 283 12.42 -8.81 -17.33
C LEU A 283 13.38 -9.19 -16.20
N LEU A 284 13.64 -10.49 -15.99
CA LEU A 284 14.46 -10.95 -14.88
C LEU A 284 15.94 -10.56 -15.06
N ALA A 285 16.46 -10.59 -16.29
CA ALA A 285 17.82 -10.16 -16.59
C ALA A 285 18.04 -8.65 -16.37
N SER A 286 16.96 -7.85 -16.35
CA SER A 286 17.03 -6.40 -16.14
C SER A 286 16.88 -5.99 -14.67
N ILE A 287 16.57 -6.92 -13.75
CA ILE A 287 16.46 -6.61 -12.32
C ILE A 287 17.86 -6.36 -11.76
N PRO A 288 18.12 -5.21 -11.10
CA PRO A 288 19.44 -4.93 -10.52
C PRO A 288 19.84 -5.98 -9.47
N ASP A 289 21.12 -6.35 -9.43
CA ASP A 289 21.62 -7.36 -8.49
C ASP A 289 21.42 -7.01 -7.01
N SER A 290 21.39 -5.71 -6.69
CA SER A 290 21.16 -5.22 -5.33
C SER A 290 19.70 -5.34 -4.85
N VAL A 291 18.77 -5.74 -5.73
CA VAL A 291 17.35 -5.87 -5.43
C VAL A 291 17.01 -7.32 -5.07
N GLN A 292 16.45 -7.50 -3.88
CA GLN A 292 15.85 -8.77 -3.49
C GLN A 292 14.48 -8.86 -4.13
N TYR A 293 14.23 -9.90 -4.93
CA TYR A 293 12.95 -10.07 -5.59
C TYR A 293 12.25 -11.40 -5.24
N LYS A 294 10.91 -11.37 -5.23
CA LYS A 294 10.04 -12.54 -5.13
C LYS A 294 9.11 -12.62 -6.34
N LEU A 295 8.84 -13.82 -6.82
CA LEU A 295 7.96 -14.08 -7.95
C LEU A 295 6.67 -14.78 -7.46
N GLY A 296 5.52 -14.21 -7.81
CA GLY A 296 4.20 -14.70 -7.41
C GLY A 296 3.50 -13.86 -6.33
N PRO A 297 2.22 -14.19 -6.04
CA PRO A 297 1.44 -13.52 -4.99
C PRO A 297 2.03 -13.75 -3.59
N SER A 298 1.50 -13.04 -2.59
CA SER A 298 1.88 -13.31 -1.20
C SER A 298 1.37 -14.67 -0.76
N LEU A 299 2.13 -15.34 0.10
CA LEU A 299 1.58 -16.46 0.86
C LEU A 299 0.71 -15.98 2.03
N ASP A 300 1.00 -14.80 2.57
CA ASP A 300 0.18 -14.20 3.61
C ASP A 300 -0.97 -13.44 2.96
N PRO A 301 -2.24 -13.89 3.10
CA PRO A 301 -3.40 -13.23 2.51
C PRO A 301 -3.60 -11.81 3.06
N SER A 302 -3.03 -11.50 4.23
CA SER A 302 -3.03 -10.15 4.77
C SER A 302 -2.03 -9.22 4.07
N ASP A 303 -1.08 -9.76 3.32
CA ASP A 303 -0.10 -9.02 2.53
C ASP A 303 -0.43 -9.03 1.03
N ASP A 304 -1.56 -9.61 0.63
CA ASP A 304 -1.93 -9.66 -0.78
C ASP A 304 -2.53 -8.34 -1.24
N MET A 305 -2.00 -7.81 -2.34
CA MET A 305 -2.61 -6.71 -3.07
C MET A 305 -4.01 -7.12 -3.55
N GLN A 306 -4.92 -6.16 -3.73
CA GLN A 306 -6.11 -6.40 -4.54
C GLN A 306 -5.67 -6.52 -6.01
N LEU A 307 -5.28 -7.74 -6.41
CA LEU A 307 -4.91 -8.05 -7.79
C LEU A 307 -6.07 -7.69 -8.71
N GLU A 308 -5.77 -6.99 -9.80
CA GLU A 308 -6.77 -6.59 -10.78
C GLU A 308 -6.95 -7.63 -11.89
N GLY A 309 -5.92 -8.44 -12.12
CA GLY A 309 -5.96 -9.59 -13.01
C GLY A 309 -6.99 -10.62 -12.52
N LYS A 310 -7.46 -11.45 -13.45
CA LYS A 310 -8.49 -12.44 -13.15
C LYS A 310 -7.97 -13.53 -12.22
N THR A 311 -6.77 -14.04 -12.51
CA THR A 311 -6.14 -15.14 -11.79
C THR A 311 -4.61 -14.95 -11.83
N PRO A 312 -3.88 -15.18 -10.72
CA PRO A 312 -2.42 -15.27 -10.76
C PRO A 312 -1.98 -16.48 -11.59
N VAL A 313 -0.79 -16.36 -12.19
CA VAL A 313 -0.13 -17.51 -12.84
C VAL A 313 0.16 -18.59 -11.80
N SER A 314 0.05 -19.87 -12.18
CA SER A 314 0.27 -20.99 -11.27
C SER A 314 1.70 -20.98 -10.71
N THR A 315 1.86 -21.36 -9.45
CA THR A 315 3.17 -21.39 -8.78
C THR A 315 4.13 -22.36 -9.47
N HIS A 316 3.64 -23.49 -9.98
CA HIS A 316 4.43 -24.44 -10.77
C HIS A 316 5.04 -23.78 -12.01
N LEU A 317 4.23 -23.05 -12.79
CA LEU A 317 4.74 -22.36 -13.97
C LEU A 317 5.79 -21.31 -13.61
N LEU A 318 5.58 -20.56 -12.52
CA LEU A 318 6.56 -19.60 -12.02
C LEU A 318 7.87 -20.27 -11.58
N GLN A 319 7.81 -21.48 -11.04
CA GLN A 319 8.99 -22.28 -10.72
C GLN A 319 9.72 -22.71 -11.99
N ASP A 320 9.02 -23.25 -12.98
CA ASP A 320 9.62 -23.68 -14.26
C ASP A 320 10.32 -22.50 -14.96
N MET A 321 9.65 -21.35 -14.98
CA MET A 321 10.20 -20.09 -15.48
C MET A 321 11.49 -19.72 -14.77
N TYR A 322 11.51 -19.80 -13.45
CA TYR A 322 12.68 -19.47 -12.65
C TYR A 322 13.83 -20.46 -12.89
N ILE A 323 13.54 -21.76 -12.99
CA ILE A 323 14.53 -22.81 -13.22
C ILE A 323 15.23 -22.62 -14.57
N GLU A 324 14.49 -22.34 -15.64
CA GLU A 324 15.07 -22.08 -16.98
C GLU A 324 16.06 -20.90 -16.93
N LEU A 325 15.69 -19.85 -16.19
CA LEU A 325 16.46 -18.61 -16.07
C LEU A 325 17.68 -18.77 -15.16
N GLY A 326 17.55 -19.56 -14.09
CA GLY A 326 18.64 -19.88 -13.17
C GLY A 326 19.69 -20.82 -13.78
N SER A 327 19.28 -21.70 -14.69
CA SER A 327 20.18 -22.66 -15.36
C SER A 327 21.11 -22.02 -16.39
N SER A 328 20.83 -20.79 -16.82
CA SER A 328 21.58 -20.11 -17.90
C SER A 328 22.80 -19.31 -17.43
N GLY A 329 23.14 -19.33 -16.13
CA GLY A 329 24.17 -18.45 -15.55
C GLY A 329 25.30 -19.12 -14.76
N ILE A 330 25.28 -20.44 -14.57
CA ILE A 330 26.32 -21.14 -13.79
C ILE A 330 26.68 -22.45 -14.50
N GLU A 331 27.50 -22.36 -15.56
CA GLU A 331 28.25 -23.53 -16.01
C GLU A 331 29.24 -23.92 -14.91
N GLY A 332 29.00 -25.08 -14.32
CA GLY A 332 30.07 -25.94 -13.82
C GLY A 332 30.75 -25.51 -12.52
N HIS A 333 30.04 -25.52 -11.40
CA HIS A 333 30.58 -26.07 -10.16
C HIS A 333 29.43 -26.59 -9.28
N TYR A 334 29.54 -27.87 -8.91
CA TYR A 334 28.65 -28.58 -8.00
C TYR A 334 28.35 -27.74 -6.75
N LEU A 335 27.15 -27.16 -6.69
CA LEU A 335 26.60 -26.56 -5.49
C LEU A 335 25.75 -27.62 -4.80
N GLU A 336 26.32 -28.21 -3.76
CA GLU A 336 25.53 -28.71 -2.63
C GLU A 336 24.51 -27.64 -2.23
N ALA A 337 23.30 -28.09 -1.93
CA ALA A 337 22.12 -27.31 -1.59
C ALA A 337 22.22 -26.51 -0.26
N ARG A 338 23.43 -26.14 0.17
CA ARG A 338 23.70 -25.24 1.29
C ARG A 338 24.60 -24.12 0.79
N GLN A 339 24.06 -22.89 0.81
CA GLN A 339 24.73 -21.63 0.44
C GLN A 339 24.72 -21.30 -1.07
N LEU A 340 23.52 -21.19 -1.65
CA LEU A 340 23.29 -20.18 -2.70
C LEU A 340 23.53 -18.80 -2.07
N ALA A 341 24.65 -18.20 -2.48
CA ALA A 341 25.25 -17.01 -1.92
C ALA A 341 24.24 -15.87 -1.65
N ALA A 342 24.39 -15.30 -0.46
CA ALA A 342 23.79 -14.07 0.04
C ALA A 342 23.22 -13.11 -1.02
N SER A 343 21.89 -13.14 -1.25
CA SER A 343 20.98 -11.97 -1.29
C SER A 343 19.71 -12.18 -2.12
N ARG A 344 19.57 -13.24 -2.93
CA ARG A 344 18.33 -13.53 -3.68
C ARG A 344 17.53 -14.66 -3.03
N VAL A 345 16.77 -14.34 -1.98
CA VAL A 345 15.77 -15.27 -1.44
C VAL A 345 14.55 -15.24 -2.35
N VAL A 346 14.53 -16.13 -3.34
CA VAL A 346 13.34 -16.35 -4.17
C VAL A 346 12.44 -17.34 -3.42
N ASP A 347 11.51 -16.77 -2.67
CA ASP A 347 10.46 -17.52 -1.99
C ASP A 347 9.35 -17.80 -3.00
N ILE A 348 9.51 -18.89 -3.77
CA ILE A 348 8.49 -19.34 -4.72
C ILE A 348 7.50 -20.22 -3.97
N GLY A 349 6.67 -19.58 -3.13
CA GLY A 349 5.45 -20.17 -2.57
C GLY A 349 5.59 -21.63 -2.14
N GLY A 350 6.55 -21.93 -1.26
CA GLY A 350 6.87 -23.30 -0.91
C GLY A 350 5.83 -23.94 0.01
N VAL A 351 5.08 -24.91 -0.52
CA VAL A 351 4.93 -26.17 0.22
C VAL A 351 6.35 -26.69 0.37
N ALA A 352 6.90 -26.62 1.58
CA ALA A 352 8.15 -27.27 1.88
C ALA A 352 7.97 -28.76 1.60
N TYR A 353 8.50 -29.26 0.48
CA TYR A 353 8.74 -30.68 0.32
C TYR A 353 9.75 -31.05 1.41
N GLN A 354 9.26 -31.64 2.50
CA GLN A 354 10.08 -32.44 3.40
C GLN A 354 10.64 -33.60 2.56
N GLN A 355 11.79 -33.36 1.95
CA GLN A 355 12.53 -34.39 1.28
C GLN A 355 13.02 -35.35 2.37
N CYS A 356 12.39 -36.52 2.36
CA CYS A 356 12.64 -37.68 3.20
C CYS A 356 14.13 -37.85 3.57
N GLU A 357 14.50 -37.48 4.81
CA GLU A 357 15.65 -38.08 5.49
C GLU A 357 15.29 -39.55 5.82
N LYS A 358 15.32 -40.42 4.81
CA LYS A 358 15.24 -41.87 4.97
C LYS A 358 16.30 -42.55 4.11
N SER A 359 17.55 -42.15 4.28
CA SER A 359 18.72 -42.88 3.75
C SER A 359 19.92 -42.68 4.67
N CYS A 360 19.83 -43.14 5.93
CA CYS A 360 20.98 -43.38 6.80
C CYS A 360 20.54 -44.20 8.02
N ALA A 361 20.08 -45.43 7.79
CA ALA A 361 20.00 -46.46 8.82
C ALA A 361 19.95 -47.81 8.13
N PHE A 362 21.11 -48.41 7.86
CA PHE A 362 21.38 -49.85 7.83
C PHE A 362 22.81 -50.08 7.29
N ALA A 363 23.76 -50.13 8.21
CA ALA A 363 25.02 -50.87 8.08
C ALA A 363 25.64 -51.02 9.48
N LEU A 364 25.19 -52.04 10.21
CA LEU A 364 25.96 -52.76 11.23
C LEU A 364 25.62 -54.24 11.08
#